data_AF-A0A8B5UDQ1-F1
#
_entry.id   AF-A0A8B5UDQ1-F1
#
_cell.length_a   1.000
_cell.length_b   1.000
_cell.length_c   1.000
_cell.angle_alpha   90.00
_cell.angle_beta   90.00
_cell.angle_gamma   90.00
#
_symmetry.space_group_name_H-M   'P 1'
#
loop_
_entity.id
_entity.type
_entity.pdbx_description
1 polymer ?
#
loop_
_entity_poly.entity_id
_entity_poly.type
_entity_poly.pdbx_seq_one_letter_code
_entity_poly.pdbx_strand_id
1 'polypeptide(L)'
;LVQKTEDIAQYIYSILKNRYHLNIELNAERWGWEIEVPLPEITMYIGISVYEEYSNGFAIFISPNTPILRRFLFRKLDITHHIMLLQNYINVILKSHAGIYDVQWWEENEFRYVAAH
;
A
#
# COMPACT_ATOMS: atom_id res chain seq x y z
N LEU A 1 9.35 -14.34 -4.31
CA LEU A 1 8.40 -13.21 -4.20
C LEU A 1 9.11 -11.96 -3.70
N VAL A 2 9.64 -11.97 -2.47
CA VAL A 2 10.42 -10.88 -1.86
C VAL A 2 11.46 -10.23 -2.79
N GLN A 3 12.35 -11.02 -3.42
CA GLN A 3 13.39 -10.50 -4.32
C GLN A 3 12.82 -9.80 -5.57
N LYS A 4 11.62 -10.17 -6.04
CA LYS A 4 11.02 -9.58 -7.25
C LYS A 4 10.45 -8.18 -7.00
N THR A 5 10.07 -7.87 -5.77
CA THR A 5 9.42 -6.62 -5.39
C THR A 5 10.27 -5.73 -4.50
N GLU A 6 11.47 -6.17 -4.13
CA GLU A 6 12.38 -5.41 -3.26
C GLU A 6 12.71 -4.03 -3.83
N ASP A 7 13.06 -3.95 -5.12
CA ASP A 7 13.39 -2.67 -5.75
C ASP A 7 12.23 -1.68 -5.72
N ILE A 8 10.99 -2.16 -5.94
CA ILE A 8 9.77 -1.35 -5.89
C ILE A 8 9.51 -0.90 -4.45
N ALA A 9 9.65 -1.80 -3.48
CA ALA A 9 9.44 -1.50 -2.07
C ALA A 9 10.45 -0.47 -1.55
N GLN A 10 11.73 -0.65 -1.86
CA GLN A 10 12.80 0.30 -1.54
C GLN A 10 12.56 1.65 -2.21
N TYR A 11 12.13 1.67 -3.48
CA TYR A 11 11.82 2.90 -4.19
C TYR A 11 10.69 3.68 -3.50
N ILE A 12 9.55 3.03 -3.24
CA ILE A 12 8.40 3.66 -2.57
C ILE A 12 8.79 4.13 -1.16
N TYR A 13 9.42 3.25 -0.38
CA TYR A 13 9.91 3.56 0.97
C TYR A 13 10.81 4.81 0.97
N SER A 14 11.79 4.86 0.06
CA SER A 14 12.74 5.96 -0.01
C SER A 14 12.05 7.31 -0.28
N ILE A 15 11.03 7.34 -1.14
CA ILE A 15 10.31 8.58 -1.43
C ILE A 15 9.39 8.96 -0.27
N LEU A 16 8.66 8.02 0.31
CA LEU A 16 7.82 8.27 1.48
C LEU A 16 8.64 8.85 2.65
N LYS A 17 9.81 8.27 2.92
CA LYS A 17 10.71 8.72 3.97
C LYS A 17 11.37 10.07 3.66
N ASN A 18 11.92 10.24 2.46
CA ASN A 18 12.77 11.40 2.17
C ASN A 18 12.01 12.62 1.66
N ARG A 19 10.93 12.43 0.88
CA ARG A 19 10.14 13.52 0.29
C ARG A 19 8.98 13.94 1.19
N TYR A 20 8.31 12.97 1.80
CA TYR A 20 7.14 13.22 2.64
C TYR A 20 7.45 13.19 4.15
N HIS A 21 8.70 12.92 4.51
CA HIS A 21 9.20 12.90 5.89
C HIS A 21 8.39 11.99 6.83
N LEU A 22 7.85 10.90 6.29
CA LEU A 22 7.11 9.93 7.11
C LEU A 22 8.08 9.14 7.98
N ASN A 23 7.71 8.95 9.25
CA ASN A 23 8.42 8.08 10.18
C ASN A 23 7.98 6.63 9.95
N ILE A 24 8.66 5.91 9.06
CA ILE A 24 8.22 4.61 8.56
C ILE A 24 9.33 3.55 8.61
N GLU A 25 8.90 2.29 8.68
CA GLU A 25 9.77 1.12 8.65
C GLU A 25 9.43 0.24 7.44
N LEU A 26 10.44 -0.43 6.87
CA LEU A 26 10.29 -1.35 5.74
C LEU A 26 10.65 -2.76 6.20
N ASN A 27 9.69 -3.66 6.11
CA ASN A 27 9.78 -5.02 6.63
C ASN A 27 9.62 -6.02 5.49
N ALA A 28 10.45 -7.06 5.50
CA ALA A 28 10.32 -8.18 4.58
C ALA A 28 9.32 -9.19 5.14
N GLU A 29 8.34 -9.56 4.33
CA GLU A 29 7.26 -10.48 4.69
C GLU A 29 7.31 -11.74 3.84
N ARG A 30 6.68 -12.84 4.30
CA ARG A 30 6.66 -14.10 3.54
C ARG A 30 6.04 -13.96 2.14
N TRP A 31 5.12 -13.01 1.99
CA TRP A 31 4.35 -12.73 0.79
C TRP A 31 4.89 -11.55 -0.03
N GLY A 32 5.89 -10.80 0.47
CA GLY A 32 6.35 -9.57 -0.19
C GLY A 32 7.06 -8.63 0.78
N TRP A 33 6.70 -7.35 0.73
CA TRP A 33 7.21 -6.30 1.60
C TRP A 33 6.08 -5.51 2.21
N GLU A 34 6.31 -4.99 3.40
CA GLU A 34 5.37 -4.14 4.11
C GLU A 34 6.07 -2.87 4.58
N ILE A 35 5.44 -1.73 4.36
CA ILE A 35 5.87 -0.45 4.95
C ILE A 35 4.93 -0.14 6.10
N GLU A 36 5.46 -0.11 7.32
CA GLU A 36 4.73 0.32 8.51
C GLU A 36 4.65 1.85 8.56
N VAL A 37 3.44 2.37 8.75
CA VAL A 37 3.11 3.80 8.83
C VAL A 37 2.41 4.09 10.17
N PRO A 38 3.17 4.33 11.25
CA PRO A 38 2.64 4.76 12.53
C PRO A 38 1.99 6.15 12.42
N LEU A 39 0.72 6.24 12.81
CA LEU A 39 -0.05 7.47 12.97
C LEU A 39 -0.44 7.63 14.45
N PRO A 40 -0.83 8.84 14.90
CA PRO A 40 -1.09 9.09 16.34
C PRO A 40 -2.11 8.14 16.98
N GLU A 41 -3.10 7.68 16.23
CA GLU A 41 -4.18 6.85 16.75
C GLU A 41 -4.17 5.41 16.22
N ILE A 42 -3.36 5.10 15.22
CA ILE A 42 -3.37 3.80 14.52
C ILE A 42 -2.05 3.57 13.78
N THR A 43 -1.66 2.32 13.59
CA THR A 43 -0.64 1.96 12.60
C THR A 43 -1.33 1.50 11.32
N MET A 44 -0.95 2.11 10.20
CA MET A 44 -1.34 1.67 8.86
C MET A 44 -0.16 1.00 8.18
N TYR A 45 -0.45 0.24 7.12
CA TYR A 45 0.53 -0.56 6.39
C TYR A 45 0.32 -0.37 4.89
N ILE A 46 1.43 -0.34 4.15
CA ILE A 46 1.43 -0.43 2.69
C ILE A 46 2.10 -1.75 2.33
N GLY A 47 1.32 -2.72 1.89
CA GLY A 47 1.82 -4.00 1.43
C GLY A 47 2.15 -3.98 -0.06
N ILE A 48 3.25 -4.62 -0.44
CA ILE A 48 3.77 -4.69 -1.80
C ILE A 48 4.10 -6.15 -2.09
N SER A 49 3.39 -6.76 -3.04
CA SER A 49 3.55 -8.17 -3.41
C SER A 49 3.65 -8.35 -4.91
N VAL A 50 4.10 -9.54 -5.34
CA VAL A 50 4.03 -9.91 -6.76
C VAL A 50 2.58 -10.13 -7.14
N TYR A 51 2.21 -9.67 -8.32
CA TYR A 51 0.91 -9.96 -8.91
C TYR A 51 1.09 -10.97 -10.04
N GLU A 52 0.76 -12.23 -9.77
CA GLU A 52 1.21 -13.38 -10.57
C GLU A 52 0.62 -13.45 -11.98
N GLU A 53 -0.52 -12.79 -12.22
CA GLU A 53 -1.16 -12.71 -13.54
C GLU A 53 -0.30 -11.98 -14.59
N TYR A 54 0.61 -11.11 -14.14
CA TYR A 54 1.52 -10.39 -15.03
C TYR A 54 2.98 -10.70 -14.68
N SER A 55 3.80 -11.01 -15.69
CA SER A 55 5.20 -11.42 -15.49
C SER A 55 6.07 -10.41 -14.72
N ASN A 56 5.74 -9.12 -14.82
CA ASN A 56 6.34 -7.99 -14.11
C ASN A 56 5.32 -7.24 -13.24
N GLY A 57 4.19 -7.88 -12.94
CA GLY A 57 3.13 -7.31 -12.12
C GLY A 57 3.48 -7.27 -10.64
N PHE A 58 3.03 -6.21 -9.99
CA PHE A 58 3.04 -6.10 -8.54
C PHE A 58 1.70 -5.52 -8.07
N ALA A 59 1.30 -5.90 -6.86
CA ALA A 59 0.12 -5.37 -6.20
C ALA A 59 0.54 -4.51 -5.01
N ILE A 60 -0.20 -3.43 -4.79
CA ILE A 60 -0.06 -2.60 -3.60
C ILE A 60 -1.41 -2.53 -2.90
N PHE A 61 -1.41 -2.74 -1.58
CA PHE A 61 -2.59 -2.58 -0.76
C PHE A 61 -2.30 -1.72 0.47
N ILE A 62 -3.30 -0.99 0.92
CA ILE A 62 -3.27 -0.23 2.17
C ILE A 62 -4.07 -1.03 3.20
N SER A 63 -3.54 -1.18 4.40
CA SER A 63 -4.23 -1.85 5.50
C SER A 63 -4.13 -1.03 6.78
N PRO A 64 -5.21 -0.87 7.56
CA PRO A 64 -6.59 -1.17 7.19
C PRO A 64 -7.09 -0.28 6.04
N ASN A 65 -7.97 -0.82 5.19
CA ASN A 65 -8.62 -0.10 4.08
C ASN A 65 -10.11 0.20 4.34
N THR A 66 -10.67 -0.25 5.46
CA THR A 66 -12.05 0.09 5.85
C THR A 66 -12.06 1.47 6.52
N PRO A 67 -12.78 2.47 5.95
CA PRO A 67 -12.65 3.86 6.41
C PRO A 67 -13.11 4.09 7.86
N ILE A 68 -14.11 3.34 8.33
CA ILE A 68 -14.63 3.46 9.69
C ILE A 68 -14.24 2.22 10.50
N LEU A 69 -13.31 2.39 11.44
CA LEU A 69 -12.90 1.34 12.35
C LEU A 69 -13.64 1.44 13.68
N ARG A 70 -14.20 0.32 14.15
CA ARG A 70 -14.80 0.25 15.48
C ARG A 70 -13.69 0.20 16.53
N ARG A 71 -13.69 1.17 17.44
CA ARG A 71 -12.91 1.12 18.68
C ARG A 71 -13.86 0.80 19.83
N PHE A 72 -13.31 0.39 20.96
CA PHE A 72 -14.05 -0.02 22.17
C PHE A 72 -15.40 0.71 22.37
N LEU A 73 -16.46 -0.08 22.64
CA LEU A 73 -17.87 0.36 22.71
C LEU A 73 -18.36 1.08 21.43
N PHE A 74 -19.05 2.22 21.58
CA PHE A 74 -19.66 3.00 20.50
C PHE A 74 -18.67 3.96 19.80
N ARG A 75 -17.38 3.89 20.13
CA ARG A 75 -16.37 4.77 19.53
C ARG A 75 -16.00 4.26 18.15
N LYS A 76 -15.88 5.19 17.21
CA LYS A 76 -15.43 4.93 15.84
C LYS A 76 -14.20 5.80 15.57
N LEU A 77 -13.26 5.25 14.83
CA LEU A 77 -12.15 6.00 14.25
C LEU A 77 -12.39 6.07 12.75
N ASP A 78 -12.48 7.29 12.23
CA ASP A 78 -12.56 7.54 10.80
C ASP A 78 -11.15 7.76 10.26
N ILE A 79 -10.70 6.84 9.38
CA ILE A 79 -9.40 6.87 8.73
C ILE A 79 -9.50 7.19 7.23
N THR A 80 -10.66 7.64 6.74
CA THR A 80 -10.89 7.97 5.33
C THR A 80 -9.79 8.88 4.78
N HIS A 81 -9.47 9.94 5.54
CA HIS A 81 -8.44 10.89 5.14
C HIS A 81 -7.05 10.24 5.02
N HIS A 82 -6.70 9.35 5.95
CA HIS A 82 -5.42 8.66 5.92
C HIS A 82 -5.30 7.70 4.73
N ILE A 83 -6.36 6.94 4.43
CA ILE A 83 -6.42 6.07 3.24
C ILE A 83 -6.22 6.90 1.97
N MET A 84 -7.00 7.98 1.81
CA MET A 84 -6.92 8.85 0.63
C MET A 84 -5.53 9.48 0.48
N LEU A 85 -4.92 9.90 1.58
CA LEU A 85 -3.59 10.52 1.55
C LEU A 85 -2.50 9.53 1.11
N LEU A 86 -2.49 8.32 1.70
CA LEU A 86 -1.54 7.28 1.33
C LEU A 86 -1.74 6.83 -0.12
N GLN A 87 -3.00 6.66 -0.54
CA GLN A 87 -3.33 6.32 -1.92
C GLN A 87 -2.83 7.40 -2.89
N ASN A 88 -2.99 8.68 -2.53
CA ASN A 88 -2.47 9.79 -3.33
C ASN A 88 -0.94 9.79 -3.41
N TYR A 89 -0.23 9.58 -2.30
CA TYR A 89 1.23 9.49 -2.31
C TYR A 89 1.72 8.35 -3.21
N ILE A 90 1.12 7.16 -3.09
CA ILE A 90 1.45 6.02 -3.93
C ILE A 90 1.19 6.35 -5.40
N ASN A 91 0.03 6.93 -5.73
CA ASN A 91 -0.29 7.34 -7.10
C ASN A 91 0.75 8.28 -7.70
N VAL A 92 1.16 9.30 -6.95
CA VAL A 92 2.18 10.26 -7.40
C VAL A 92 3.53 9.57 -7.59
N ILE A 93 3.93 8.70 -6.65
CA ILE A 93 5.20 7.95 -6.72
C ILE A 93 5.23 7.07 -7.97
N LEU A 94 4.21 6.22 -8.16
CA LEU A 94 4.15 5.27 -9.25
C LEU A 94 4.10 5.97 -10.61
N LYS A 95 3.23 6.97 -10.77
CA LYS A 95 3.09 7.72 -12.04
C LYS A 95 4.32 8.57 -12.39
N SER A 96 5.19 8.85 -11.42
CA SER A 96 6.43 9.60 -11.66
C SER A 96 7.59 8.74 -12.17
N HIS A 97 7.47 7.42 -12.10
CA HIS A 97 8.55 6.51 -12.47
C HIS A 97 8.33 5.94 -13.88
N ALA A 98 9.22 6.25 -14.83
CA ALA A 98 9.06 5.87 -16.24
C ALA A 98 8.98 4.34 -16.48
N GLY A 99 9.52 3.53 -15.57
CA GLY A 99 9.44 2.07 -15.64
C GLY A 99 8.16 1.46 -15.06
N ILE A 100 7.25 2.27 -14.48
CA ILE A 100 5.99 1.81 -13.91
C ILE A 100 4.85 2.30 -14.81
N TYR A 101 3.97 1.40 -15.21
CA TYR A 101 2.88 1.66 -16.16
C TYR A 101 1.64 0.82 -15.78
N ASP A 102 0.51 1.07 -16.45
CA ASP A 102 -0.78 0.39 -16.23
C ASP A 102 -1.27 0.37 -14.77
N VAL A 103 -1.03 1.48 -14.05
CA VAL A 103 -1.41 1.63 -12.64
C VAL A 103 -2.93 1.79 -12.50
N GLN A 104 -3.58 0.82 -11.86
CA GLN A 104 -5.00 0.83 -11.53
C GLN A 104 -5.21 0.53 -10.03
N TRP A 105 -6.17 1.23 -9.41
CA TRP A 105 -6.70 0.83 -8.10
C TRP A 105 -7.98 0.04 -8.34
N TRP A 106 -8.06 -1.16 -7.78
CA TRP A 106 -9.28 -1.95 -7.83
C TRP A 106 -10.23 -1.58 -6.70
N GLU A 107 -11.51 -1.55 -7.03
CA GLU A 107 -12.55 -1.74 -6.01
C GLU A 107 -12.54 -3.19 -5.52
N GLU A 108 -13.02 -3.44 -4.30
CA GLU A 108 -13.02 -4.79 -3.70
C GLU A 108 -13.68 -5.83 -4.60
N ASN A 109 -14.77 -5.46 -5.29
CA ASN A 109 -15.50 -6.34 -6.18
C ASN A 109 -14.72 -6.68 -7.46
N GLU A 110 -13.94 -5.73 -7.98
CA GLU A 110 -13.08 -5.95 -9.16
C GLU A 110 -11.95 -6.90 -8.79
N PHE A 111 -11.27 -6.67 -7.66
CA PHE A 111 -10.20 -7.54 -7.19
C PHE A 111 -10.66 -9.00 -7.05
N ARG A 112 -11.84 -9.24 -6.47
CA ARG A 112 -12.40 -10.59 -6.33
C ARG A 112 -12.67 -11.27 -7.67
N TYR A 113 -13.04 -10.51 -8.69
CA TYR A 113 -13.29 -11.08 -10.02
C TYR A 113 -11.98 -11.54 -10.67
N VAL A 114 -10.93 -10.75 -10.49
CA VAL A 114 -9.62 -11.02 -11.08
C VAL A 114 -8.89 -12.14 -10.32
N ALA A 115 -8.84 -12.08 -8.98
CA ALA A 115 -8.18 -13.09 -8.13
C ALA A 115 -8.88 -14.48 -8.09
N ALA A 116 -10.06 -14.62 -8.69
CA ALA A 116 -10.79 -15.89 -8.79
C ALA A 116 -10.53 -16.66 -10.09
N HIS A 117 -9.76 -16.08 -11.02
CA HIS A 117 -9.36 -16.68 -12.29
C HIS A 117 -7.85 -16.97 -12.31
#